data_AF-A0A158PCN7-F1
#
_entry.id   AF-A0A158PCN7-F1
#
_cell.length_a   1.000
_cell.length_b   1.000
_cell.length_c   1.000
_cell.angle_alpha   90.00
_cell.angle_beta   90.00
_cell.angle_gamma   90.00
#
_symmetry.space_group_name_H-M   'P 1'
#
loop_
_entity.id
_entity.type
_entity.pdbx_description
1 polymer ?
#
loop_
_entity_poly.entity_id
_entity_poly.type
_entity_poly.pdbx_seq_one_letter_code
_entity_poly.pdbx_strand_id
1 'polypeptide(L)'
;LLSIFSSIKLPELFTIKWNPRLLKTAGLCRNKGDRTSWIELSPKVCSTPERIRDTLIHEMCHAAVWIVDGLVKEGHGPMWRKWASRCMQRFRSLPIINRCHDYEIEAKFIYECGGCGQKVRRHTKSLDISRKICGICKCSFTLNTFPRARTSPGVGLEQNPFAKFVKENYSKHKKLGMKHGEVRLS
;
A
#
# COMPACT_ATOMS: atom_id res chain seq x y z
N LEU A 1 17.27 -3.78 14.48
CA LEU A 1 15.88 -3.47 14.90
C LEU A 1 15.45 -4.20 16.16
N LEU A 2 15.77 -5.49 16.30
CA LEU A 2 15.36 -6.31 17.46
C LEU A 2 15.91 -5.86 18.83
N SER A 3 17.05 -5.15 18.92
CA SER A 3 17.69 -4.83 20.21
C SER A 3 17.00 -3.77 21.11
N ILE A 4 16.15 -2.88 20.58
CA ILE A 4 15.32 -1.98 21.44
C ILE A 4 14.09 -2.72 21.94
N PHE A 5 13.56 -3.54 21.04
CA PHE A 5 12.36 -4.31 21.25
C PHE A 5 12.64 -5.69 21.87
N SER A 6 13.89 -5.97 22.28
CA SER A 6 14.26 -7.15 23.04
C SER A 6 14.20 -6.88 24.55
N SER A 7 14.43 -5.64 24.97
CA SER A 7 14.19 -5.18 26.35
C SER A 7 12.70 -4.93 26.63
N ILE A 8 11.93 -4.66 25.57
CA ILE A 8 10.48 -4.74 25.61
C ILE A 8 10.22 -6.23 25.41
N LYS A 9 9.56 -6.92 26.33
CA LYS A 9 9.00 -8.24 26.01
C LYS A 9 7.86 -8.05 25.00
N LEU A 10 8.14 -7.52 23.80
CA LEU A 10 7.25 -7.69 22.68
C LEU A 10 7.15 -9.21 22.57
N PRO A 11 5.98 -9.80 22.82
CA PRO A 11 5.87 -11.25 22.84
C PRO A 11 6.49 -11.76 21.55
N GLU A 12 7.19 -12.89 21.61
CA GLU A 12 7.94 -13.52 20.50
C GLU A 12 7.13 -13.74 19.20
N LEU A 13 5.88 -13.31 19.18
CA LEU A 13 4.91 -13.31 18.09
C LEU A 13 4.51 -11.88 17.66
N PHE A 14 5.47 -10.97 17.50
CA PHE A 14 5.19 -9.69 16.85
C PHE A 14 4.95 -9.92 15.35
N THR A 15 3.70 -10.23 15.01
CA THR A 15 3.33 -10.69 13.68
C THR A 15 3.34 -9.51 12.71
N ILE A 16 4.13 -9.61 11.64
CA ILE A 16 4.13 -8.65 10.53
C ILE A 16 3.47 -9.32 9.33
N LYS A 17 2.48 -8.66 8.73
CA LYS A 17 1.73 -9.18 7.57
C LYS A 17 1.81 -8.22 6.41
N TRP A 18 1.95 -8.76 5.20
CA TRP A 18 1.75 -7.97 3.99
C TRP A 18 0.26 -7.88 3.66
N ASN A 19 -0.27 -6.66 3.51
CA ASN A 19 -1.67 -6.42 3.18
C ASN A 19 -1.77 -5.66 1.83
N PRO A 20 -2.05 -6.35 0.71
CA PRO A 20 -2.16 -5.74 -0.62
C PRO A 20 -3.39 -4.82 -0.78
N ARG A 21 -4.29 -4.82 0.20
CA ARG A 21 -5.48 -3.94 0.26
C ARG A 21 -5.18 -2.58 0.90
N LEU A 22 -4.02 -2.39 1.53
CA LEU A 22 -3.56 -1.07 1.98
C LEU A 22 -3.08 -0.26 0.76
N LEU A 23 -3.97 0.56 0.19
CA LEU A 23 -3.68 1.33 -1.03
C LEU A 23 -3.28 2.79 -0.77
N LYS A 24 -3.54 3.30 0.44
CA LYS A 24 -3.34 4.71 0.80
C LYS A 24 -2.40 4.92 1.99
N THR A 25 -2.16 3.87 2.78
CA THR A 25 -1.27 3.91 3.93
C THR A 25 -0.14 2.92 3.73
N ALA A 26 1.05 3.26 4.19
CA ALA A 26 2.23 2.42 4.11
C ALA A 26 2.14 1.25 5.10
N GLY A 27 1.62 1.50 6.29
CA GLY A 27 1.45 0.52 7.34
C GLY A 27 0.23 0.78 8.20
N LEU A 28 -0.08 -0.19 9.06
CA LEU A 28 -1.11 -0.06 10.08
C LEU A 28 -0.82 -0.98 11.26
N CYS A 29 -0.71 -0.40 12.46
CA CYS A 29 -0.71 -1.13 13.71
C CYS A 29 -2.14 -1.52 14.10
N ARG A 30 -2.33 -2.79 14.46
CA ARG A 30 -3.59 -3.36 14.92
C ARG A 30 -3.41 -3.87 16.33
N ASN A 31 -4.27 -3.40 17.23
CA ASN A 31 -4.21 -3.73 18.65
C ASN A 31 -5.42 -4.60 19.04
N LYS A 32 -5.20 -5.59 19.90
CA LYS A 32 -6.25 -6.40 20.53
C LYS A 32 -6.39 -6.04 21.99
N GLY A 33 -7.57 -6.30 22.56
CA GLY A 33 -7.87 -6.04 23.98
C GLY A 33 -6.96 -6.78 24.97
N ASP A 34 -6.36 -7.91 24.55
CA ASP A 34 -5.43 -8.72 25.34
C ASP A 34 -3.99 -8.18 25.38
N ARG A 35 -3.79 -6.90 25.03
CA ARG A 35 -2.47 -6.25 25.03
C ARG A 35 -1.50 -6.81 23.99
N THR A 36 -2.00 -7.48 22.95
CA THR A 36 -1.19 -7.87 21.79
C THR A 36 -1.42 -6.92 20.61
N SER A 37 -0.44 -6.87 19.71
CA SER A 37 -0.51 -6.11 18.45
C SER A 37 0.09 -6.88 17.28
N TRP A 38 -0.36 -6.55 16.08
CA TRP A 38 0.31 -6.94 14.82
C TRP A 38 0.41 -5.75 13.88
N ILE A 39 1.34 -5.80 12.94
CA ILE A 39 1.54 -4.75 11.94
C ILE A 39 1.20 -5.29 10.56
N GLU A 40 0.45 -4.50 9.81
CA GLU A 40 0.22 -4.72 8.39
C GLU A 40 1.03 -3.71 7.58
N LEU A 41 1.77 -4.19 6.57
CA LEU A 41 2.52 -3.35 5.64
C LEU A 41 1.92 -3.44 4.23
N SER A 42 1.86 -2.32 3.53
CA SER A 42 1.45 -2.27 2.12
C SER A 42 2.61 -2.64 1.21
N PRO A 43 2.50 -3.73 0.42
CA PRO A 43 3.54 -4.05 -0.57
C PRO A 43 3.59 -3.03 -1.72
N LYS A 44 2.55 -2.20 -1.90
CA LYS A 44 2.48 -1.18 -2.96
C LYS A 44 3.12 0.13 -2.56
N VAL A 45 3.10 0.47 -1.27
CA VAL A 45 3.67 1.72 -0.75
C VAL A 45 5.07 1.49 -0.17
N CYS A 46 5.26 0.38 0.56
CA CYS A 46 6.56 -0.04 1.09
C CYS A 46 7.36 -0.82 0.02
N SER A 47 7.71 -0.14 -1.08
CA SER A 47 8.40 -0.74 -2.22
C SER A 47 9.93 -0.75 -2.13
N THR A 48 10.53 -0.04 -1.15
CA THR A 48 11.98 0.01 -0.94
C THR A 48 12.34 -0.37 0.51
N PRO A 49 13.57 -0.84 0.77
CA PRO A 49 14.03 -1.18 2.12
C PRO A 49 13.87 -0.03 3.13
N GLU A 50 14.13 1.20 2.71
CA GLU A 50 14.01 2.41 3.54
C GLU A 50 12.56 2.65 3.92
N ARG A 51 11.63 2.54 2.96
CA ARG A 51 10.20 2.69 3.23
C ARG A 51 9.68 1.61 4.17
N ILE A 52 10.13 0.37 4.00
CA ILE A 52 9.79 -0.74 4.89
C ILE A 52 10.29 -0.44 6.31
N ARG A 53 11.57 -0.08 6.45
CA ARG A 53 12.20 0.26 7.74
C ARG A 53 11.45 1.38 8.45
N ASP A 54 11.24 2.50 7.77
CA ASP A 54 10.67 3.71 8.37
C ASP A 54 9.21 3.48 8.76
N THR A 55 8.44 2.83 7.89
CA THR A 55 7.04 2.45 8.18
C THR A 55 6.98 1.45 9.33
N LEU A 56 7.83 0.41 9.32
CA LEU A 56 7.82 -0.60 10.35
C LEU A 56 8.10 0.00 11.73
N ILE A 57 9.13 0.84 11.84
CA ILE A 57 9.46 1.48 13.12
C ILE A 57 8.35 2.41 13.59
N HIS A 58 7.72 3.15 12.68
CA HIS A 58 6.56 3.99 12.98
C HIS A 58 5.42 3.18 13.62
N GLU A 59 5.05 2.08 12.97
CA GLU A 59 3.98 1.20 13.43
C GLU A 59 4.38 0.44 14.72
N MET A 60 5.67 0.13 14.90
CA MET A 60 6.18 -0.44 16.15
C MET A 60 6.12 0.55 17.32
N CYS A 61 6.26 1.86 17.07
CA CYS A 61 6.05 2.88 18.11
C CYS A 61 4.59 2.90 18.58
N HIS A 62 3.61 2.77 17.67
CA HIS A 62 2.20 2.61 18.04
C HIS A 62 1.97 1.34 18.86
N ALA A 63 2.59 0.24 18.45
CA ALA A 63 2.50 -1.01 19.19
C ALA A 63 3.14 -0.93 20.58
N ALA A 64 4.26 -0.22 20.75
CA ALA A 64 4.90 -0.04 22.05
C ALA A 64 4.04 0.78 23.00
N VAL A 65 3.43 1.86 22.52
CA VAL A 65 2.44 2.64 23.30
C VAL A 65 1.28 1.76 23.76
N TRP A 66 0.79 0.89 22.86
CA TRP A 66 -0.23 -0.08 23.20
C TRP A 66 0.27 -1.09 24.21
N ILE A 67 1.26 -1.91 23.89
CA ILE A 67 1.68 -3.10 24.66
C ILE A 67 2.30 -2.69 26.00
N VAL A 68 3.19 -1.70 26.00
CA VAL A 68 3.98 -1.31 27.17
C VAL A 68 3.24 -0.31 28.05
N ASP A 69 2.74 0.79 27.47
CA ASP A 69 2.32 1.94 28.28
C ASP A 69 0.87 1.92 28.74
N GLY A 70 0.01 1.08 28.17
CA GLY A 70 -1.39 1.03 28.64
C GLY A 70 -2.36 1.77 27.75
N LEU A 71 -1.86 2.56 26.80
CA LEU A 71 -2.63 3.68 26.27
C LEU A 71 -3.44 3.29 25.03
N VAL A 72 -4.75 3.50 25.11
CA VAL A 72 -5.69 3.25 24.01
C VAL A 72 -5.83 4.51 23.15
N LYS A 73 -5.87 4.35 21.83
CA LYS A 73 -6.18 5.41 20.86
C LYS A 73 -5.25 6.64 20.90
N GLU A 74 -4.06 6.55 21.50
CA GLU A 74 -3.03 7.56 21.23
C GLU A 74 -2.63 7.44 19.75
N GLY A 75 -2.77 8.54 19.01
CA GLY A 75 -2.11 8.71 17.71
C GLY A 75 -0.63 9.01 17.93
N HIS A 76 -0.13 10.12 17.35
CA HIS A 76 1.25 10.56 17.58
C HIS A 76 1.40 11.44 18.84
N GLY A 77 0.86 10.95 19.96
CA GLY A 77 0.89 11.62 21.26
C GLY A 77 2.29 11.69 21.90
N PRO A 78 2.43 12.30 23.09
CA PRO A 78 3.70 12.38 23.80
C PRO A 78 4.38 11.03 24.00
N MET A 79 3.62 9.97 24.29
CA MET A 79 4.19 8.64 24.50
C MET A 79 4.72 8.04 23.21
N TRP A 80 3.99 8.19 22.11
CA TRP A 80 4.48 7.80 20.79
C TRP A 80 5.79 8.52 20.42
N ARG A 81 5.88 9.84 20.67
CA ARG A 81 7.11 10.62 20.43
C ARG A 81 8.28 10.15 21.29
N LYS A 82 8.02 9.75 22.52
CA LYS A 82 9.03 9.17 23.42
C LYS A 82 9.60 7.88 22.84
N TRP A 83 8.78 6.98 22.31
CA TRP A 83 9.24 5.77 21.63
C TRP A 83 10.01 6.06 20.35
N ALA A 84 9.50 6.96 19.50
CA ALA A 84 10.21 7.39 18.31
C ALA A 84 11.60 7.97 18.63
N SER A 85 11.69 8.82 19.67
CA SER A 85 12.97 9.37 20.14
C SER A 85 13.93 8.28 20.62
N ARG A 86 13.46 7.28 21.38
CA ARG A 86 14.26 6.12 21.79
C ARG A 86 14.79 5.35 20.59
N CYS A 87 13.96 5.14 19.57
CA CYS A 87 14.40 4.49 18.32
C CYS A 87 15.51 5.28 17.61
N MET A 88 15.36 6.60 17.48
CA MET A 88 16.38 7.47 16.86
C MET A 88 17.69 7.51 17.65
N GLN A 89 17.63 7.58 18.99
CA GLN A 89 18.82 7.60 19.83
C GLN A 89 19.66 6.33 19.70
N ARG A 90 19.00 5.17 19.60
CA ARG A 90 19.67 3.88 19.54
C ARG A 90 20.09 3.49 18.12
N PHE A 91 19.36 3.91 17.10
CA PHE A 91 19.70 3.72 15.70
C PHE A 91 19.99 5.07 15.06
N ARG A 92 21.19 5.62 15.34
CA ARG A 92 21.60 6.95 14.88
C ARG A 92 21.64 7.12 13.35
N SER A 93 21.63 6.02 12.60
CA SER A 93 21.55 6.02 11.14
C SER A 93 20.12 6.09 10.60
N LEU A 94 19.10 6.07 11.47
CA LEU A 94 17.72 6.28 11.03
C LEU A 94 17.49 7.75 10.70
N PRO A 95 16.74 8.04 9.63
CA PRO A 95 16.19 9.37 9.43
C PRO A 95 15.20 9.69 10.57
N ILE A 96 14.83 10.97 10.67
CA ILE A 96 13.82 11.40 11.64
C ILE A 96 12.53 10.62 11.41
N ILE A 97 12.08 9.89 12.44
CA ILE A 97 10.82 9.14 12.40
C ILE A 97 9.67 10.14 12.47
N ASN A 98 9.17 10.55 11.31
CA ASN A 98 8.13 11.57 11.21
C ASN A 98 6.71 10.97 11.32
N ARG A 99 5.73 11.84 11.59
CA ARG A 99 4.31 11.46 11.75
C ARG A 99 3.64 11.10 10.42
N CYS A 100 4.08 11.76 9.35
CA CYS A 100 3.62 11.54 7.99
C CYS A 100 4.83 11.24 7.12
N HIS A 101 4.66 10.34 6.17
CA HIS A 101 5.63 10.11 5.12
C HIS A 101 5.11 10.69 3.82
N ASP A 102 5.77 11.72 3.27
CA ASP A 102 5.46 12.30 1.97
C ASP A 102 6.05 11.45 0.83
N TYR A 103 5.80 10.14 0.86
CA TYR A 103 6.28 9.27 -0.19
C TYR A 103 5.52 9.56 -1.48
N GLU A 104 6.26 9.84 -2.56
CA GLU A 104 5.67 9.72 -3.90
C GLU A 104 5.31 8.25 -4.14
N ILE A 105 4.01 7.97 -4.12
CA ILE A 105 3.48 6.64 -4.41
C ILE A 105 3.60 6.40 -5.91
N GLU A 106 4.41 5.43 -6.30
CA GLU A 106 4.46 4.97 -7.69
C GLU A 106 3.09 4.39 -8.08
N ALA A 107 2.43 5.05 -9.03
CA ALA A 107 1.07 4.73 -9.43
C ALA A 107 0.99 4.58 -10.94
N LYS A 108 0.37 3.50 -11.40
CA LYS A 108 0.15 3.23 -12.83
C LYS A 108 -0.74 4.27 -13.50
N PHE A 109 -1.71 4.80 -12.77
CA PHE A 109 -2.72 5.72 -13.29
C PHE A 109 -2.53 7.08 -12.65
N ILE A 110 -2.12 8.08 -13.43
CA ILE A 110 -1.95 9.46 -13.00
C ILE A 110 -3.02 10.28 -13.71
N TYR A 111 -3.89 10.93 -12.94
CA TYR A 111 -4.90 11.82 -13.46
C TYR A 111 -4.41 13.25 -13.33
N GLU A 112 -4.27 13.95 -14.45
CA GLU A 112 -3.69 15.29 -14.53
C GLU A 112 -4.75 16.31 -14.92
N CYS A 113 -4.83 17.41 -14.19
CA CYS A 113 -5.81 18.45 -14.48
C CYS A 113 -5.37 19.24 -15.71
N GLY A 114 -6.27 19.37 -16.70
CA GLY A 114 -5.97 20.12 -17.93
C GLY A 114 -5.82 21.64 -17.77
N GLY A 115 -6.17 22.19 -16.59
CA GLY A 115 -6.04 23.62 -16.31
C GLY A 115 -4.82 23.98 -15.47
N CYS A 116 -4.76 23.45 -14.24
CA CYS A 116 -3.70 23.79 -13.28
C CYS A 116 -2.58 22.74 -13.17
N GLY A 117 -2.63 21.64 -13.92
CA GLY A 117 -1.61 20.58 -13.88
C GLY A 117 -1.61 19.72 -12.60
N GLN A 118 -2.57 19.90 -11.69
CA GLN A 118 -2.68 19.09 -10.46
C GLN A 118 -2.78 17.59 -10.76
N LYS A 119 -1.97 16.77 -10.07
CA LYS A 119 -1.88 15.31 -10.32
C LYS A 119 -2.51 14.50 -9.19
N VAL A 120 -3.38 13.56 -9.55
CA VAL A 120 -3.97 12.57 -8.66
C VAL A 120 -3.47 11.17 -9.05
N ARG A 121 -2.66 10.56 -8.20
CA ARG A 121 -2.05 9.23 -8.44
C ARG A 121 -2.95 8.11 -7.88
N ARG A 122 -3.19 7.04 -8.67
CA ARG A 122 -4.02 5.88 -8.30
C ARG A 122 -3.42 4.55 -8.79
N HIS A 123 -3.55 3.50 -7.97
CA HIS A 123 -3.12 2.14 -8.35
C HIS A 123 -4.09 1.40 -9.29
N THR A 124 -5.33 1.88 -9.41
CA THR A 124 -6.37 1.34 -10.30
C THR A 124 -7.01 2.48 -11.10
N LYS A 125 -7.67 2.16 -12.23
CA LYS A 125 -8.43 3.14 -13.03
C LYS A 125 -9.76 3.48 -12.35
N SER A 126 -9.68 4.07 -11.16
CA SER A 126 -10.83 4.26 -10.25
C SER A 126 -11.38 5.68 -10.22
N LEU A 127 -10.71 6.66 -10.83
CA LEU A 127 -11.23 8.02 -10.92
C LEU A 127 -12.06 8.14 -12.21
N ASP A 128 -13.36 8.37 -12.03
CA ASP A 128 -14.27 8.69 -13.12
C ASP A 128 -14.14 10.18 -13.47
N ILE A 129 -13.39 10.45 -14.55
CA ILE A 129 -13.11 11.80 -15.03
C ILE A 129 -14.35 12.51 -15.61
N SER A 130 -15.43 11.78 -15.90
CA SER A 130 -16.70 12.38 -16.33
C SER A 130 -17.46 13.02 -15.17
N ARG A 131 -17.27 12.49 -13.96
CA ARG A 131 -17.96 12.94 -12.74
C ARG A 131 -17.10 13.79 -11.81
N LYS A 132 -15.77 13.69 -11.92
CA LYS A 132 -14.83 14.35 -11.01
C LYS A 132 -14.04 15.42 -11.75
N ILE A 133 -14.06 16.63 -11.18
CA ILE A 133 -13.32 17.81 -11.64
C ILE A 133 -12.26 18.21 -10.63
N CYS A 134 -11.31 19.03 -11.05
CA CYS A 134 -10.25 19.55 -10.19
C CYS A 134 -10.83 20.39 -9.03
N GLY A 135 -10.39 20.12 -7.80
CA GLY A 135 -10.82 20.88 -6.63
C GLY A 135 -10.38 22.35 -6.67
N ILE A 136 -9.25 22.64 -7.34
CA ILE A 136 -8.58 23.94 -7.40
C ILE A 136 -9.19 24.80 -8.52
N CYS A 137 -9.01 24.42 -9.78
CA CYS A 137 -9.41 25.24 -10.93
C CYS A 137 -10.70 24.76 -11.64
N LYS A 138 -11.37 23.72 -11.11
CA LYS A 138 -12.62 23.14 -11.65
C LYS A 138 -12.55 22.56 -13.07
N CYS A 139 -11.39 22.55 -13.73
CA CYS A 139 -11.19 21.87 -15.02
C CYS A 139 -11.24 20.34 -14.90
N SER A 140 -11.45 19.65 -16.03
CA SER A 140 -11.46 18.18 -16.12
C SER A 140 -10.07 17.57 -15.96
N PHE A 141 -10.05 16.27 -15.66
CA PHE A 141 -8.83 15.46 -15.58
C PHE A 141 -8.63 14.64 -16.85
N THR A 142 -7.38 14.50 -17.29
CA THR A 142 -6.94 13.51 -18.29
C THR A 142 -6.22 12.36 -17.60
N LEU A 143 -6.34 11.14 -18.13
CA LEU A 143 -5.65 9.97 -17.60
C LEU A 143 -4.34 9.73 -18.36
N ASN A 144 -3.23 9.83 -17.65
CA ASN A 144 -1.91 9.40 -18.09
C ASN A 144 -1.58 8.04 -17.46
N THR A 145 -1.21 7.05 -18.27
CA THR A 145 -0.73 5.76 -17.78
C THR A 145 0.72 5.56 -18.14
N PHE A 146 1.57 5.38 -17.13
CA PHE A 146 2.93 4.91 -17.37
C PHE A 146 2.87 3.39 -17.54
N PRO A 147 3.22 2.84 -18.72
CA PRO A 147 3.49 1.43 -18.81
C PRO A 147 4.63 1.12 -17.85
N ARG A 148 4.50 0.08 -17.03
CA ARG A 148 5.70 -0.52 -16.40
C ARG A 148 6.67 -0.77 -17.54
N ALA A 149 7.91 -0.31 -17.41
CA ALA A 149 8.97 -0.73 -18.31
C ALA A 149 8.89 -2.25 -18.36
N ARG A 150 8.44 -2.79 -19.51
CA ARG A 150 8.69 -4.19 -19.82
C ARG A 150 10.20 -4.25 -19.89
N THR A 151 10.81 -4.91 -18.93
CA THR A 151 12.13 -5.47 -19.17
C THR A 151 12.01 -6.24 -20.49
N SER A 152 12.82 -5.78 -21.46
CA SER A 152 13.00 -6.32 -22.82
C SER A 152 11.97 -5.88 -23.89
N PRO A 153 12.40 -5.08 -24.89
CA PRO A 153 11.78 -5.07 -26.21
C PRO A 153 12.16 -6.37 -26.94
N GLY A 154 11.18 -7.16 -27.39
CA GLY A 154 11.43 -8.18 -28.41
C GLY A 154 11.26 -9.66 -28.04
N VAL A 155 10.40 -10.03 -27.09
CA VAL A 155 9.89 -11.41 -27.05
C VAL A 155 8.37 -11.36 -27.00
N GLY A 156 7.74 -11.82 -28.08
CA GLY A 156 6.30 -12.03 -28.13
C GLY A 156 5.91 -12.88 -26.94
N LEU A 157 5.01 -12.38 -26.10
CA LEU A 157 4.38 -13.20 -25.08
C LEU A 157 3.60 -14.29 -25.82
N GLU A 158 4.19 -15.46 -25.97
CA GLU A 158 3.40 -16.66 -26.21
C GLU A 158 2.34 -16.67 -25.11
N GLN A 159 1.08 -16.62 -25.56
CA GLN A 159 -0.06 -16.67 -24.67
C GLN A 159 0.11 -17.93 -23.82
N ASN A 160 -0.01 -17.82 -22.49
CA ASN A 160 0.13 -19.01 -21.67
C ASN A 160 -0.85 -20.09 -22.17
N PRO A 161 -0.54 -21.39 -22.02
CA PRO A 161 -1.35 -22.46 -22.59
C PRO A 161 -2.84 -22.37 -22.19
N PHE A 162 -3.12 -21.88 -20.98
CA PHE A 162 -4.49 -21.64 -20.50
C PHE A 162 -5.20 -20.52 -21.27
N ALA A 163 -4.54 -19.39 -21.53
CA ALA A 163 -5.09 -18.28 -22.28
C ALA A 163 -5.34 -18.66 -23.74
N LYS A 164 -4.46 -19.46 -24.33
CA LYS A 164 -4.64 -20.05 -25.67
C LYS A 164 -5.84 -21.01 -25.69
N PHE A 165 -5.90 -21.93 -24.74
CA PHE A 165 -7.01 -22.88 -24.56
C PHE A 165 -8.36 -22.16 -24.40
N VAL A 166 -8.43 -21.14 -23.54
CA VAL A 166 -9.66 -20.36 -23.34
C VAL A 166 -10.05 -19.66 -24.63
N LYS A 167 -9.11 -19.05 -25.36
CA LYS A 167 -9.42 -18.37 -26.63
C LYS A 167 -9.97 -19.33 -27.68
N GLU A 168 -9.38 -20.52 -27.79
CA GLU A 168 -9.79 -21.55 -28.77
C GLU A 168 -11.13 -22.19 -28.44
N ASN A 169 -11.47 -22.34 -27.16
CA ASN A 169 -12.69 -23.04 -26.74
C ASN A 169 -13.84 -22.10 -26.40
N TYR A 170 -13.58 -20.83 -26.08
CA TYR A 170 -14.63 -19.87 -25.69
C TYR A 170 -15.68 -19.67 -26.78
N SER A 171 -15.27 -19.57 -28.06
CA SER A 171 -16.20 -19.44 -29.18
C SER A 171 -17.06 -20.69 -29.42
N LYS A 172 -16.55 -21.88 -29.05
CA LYS A 172 -17.28 -23.16 -29.20
C LYS A 172 -18.37 -23.32 -28.15
N HIS A 173 -18.15 -22.79 -26.95
CA HIS A 173 -19.08 -22.92 -25.82
C HIS A 173 -19.96 -21.68 -25.60
N LYS A 174 -19.70 -20.57 -26.28
CA LYS A 174 -20.55 -19.38 -26.21
C LYS A 174 -21.84 -19.59 -27.04
N LYS A 175 -22.92 -19.97 -26.37
CA LYS A 175 -24.27 -19.98 -26.97
C LYS A 175 -24.70 -18.56 -27.33
N LEU A 176 -25.50 -18.43 -28.40
CA LEU A 176 -26.03 -17.14 -28.86
C LEU A 176 -26.87 -16.51 -27.74
N GLY A 177 -26.45 -15.34 -27.25
CA GLY A 177 -27.13 -14.61 -26.17
C GLY A 177 -26.48 -14.70 -24.77
N MET A 178 -25.47 -15.55 -24.54
CA MET A 178 -24.83 -15.64 -23.22
C MET A 178 -23.85 -14.49 -22.94
N LYS A 179 -23.91 -13.96 -21.71
CA LYS A 179 -22.96 -12.93 -21.24
C LYS A 179 -21.62 -13.56 -20.89
N HIS A 180 -20.53 -12.78 -21.00
CA HIS A 180 -19.15 -13.29 -20.87
C HIS A 180 -18.85 -14.01 -19.55
N GLY A 181 -19.54 -13.64 -18.46
CA GLY A 181 -19.36 -14.27 -17.14
C GLY A 181 -20.01 -15.65 -17.00
N GLU A 182 -21.02 -15.97 -17.81
CA GLU A 182 -21.83 -17.20 -17.65
C GLU A 182 -21.19 -18.42 -18.33
N VAL A 183 -20.27 -18.19 -19.28
CA VAL A 183 -19.52 -19.25 -19.98
C VAL A 183 -18.43 -19.89 -19.08
N ARG A 184 -18.10 -19.26 -17.94
CA ARG A 184 -17.06 -19.75 -17.01
C ARG A 184 -17.55 -20.78 -15.99
N LEU A 185 -18.86 -21.00 -15.87
CA LEU A 185 -19.48 -21.80 -14.81
C LEU A 185 -20.15 -23.09 -15.31
N SER A 186 -20.02 -23.39 -16.61
CA SER A 186 -20.55 -24.60 -17.24
C SER A 186 -19.46 -25.63 -17.48
#